data_AF-A0A4R2RV15-F1
#
_entry.id   AF-A0A4R2RV15-F1
#
_cell.length_a   1.000
_cell.length_b   1.000
_cell.length_c   1.000
_cell.angle_alpha   90.00
_cell.angle_beta   90.00
_cell.angle_gamma   90.00
#
_symmetry.space_group_name_H-M   'P 1'
#
loop_
_entity.id
_entity.type
_entity.pdbx_description
1 polymer ?
#
loop_
_entity_poly.entity_id
_entity_poly.type
_entity_poly.pdbx_seq_one_letter_code
_entity_poly.pdbx_strand_id
1 'polypeptide(L)' 'MIIFLAAVIALIVYYTLDYARYAWKQKNRSATAGAILLAILTAGIPILGIWAIK' A
#
# COMPACT_ATOMS: atom_id res chain seq x y z
N MET A 1 -15.90 -2.76 -12.91
CA MET A 1 -14.43 -2.89 -13.06
C MET A 1 -13.65 -2.01 -12.08
N ILE A 2 -13.93 -0.70 -12.00
CA ILE A 2 -13.22 0.23 -11.10
C ILE A 2 -13.38 -0.15 -9.61
N ILE A 3 -14.59 -0.53 -9.18
CA ILE A 3 -14.86 -0.95 -7.79
C ILE A 3 -14.06 -2.21 -7.41
N PHE A 4 -13.95 -3.16 -8.34
CA PHE A 4 -13.15 -4.38 -8.14
C PHE A 4 -11.67 -4.05 -7.98
N LEU A 5 -11.13 -3.16 -8.82
CA LEU A 5 -9.74 -2.71 -8.72
C LEU A 5 -9.47 -2.00 -7.38
N ALA A 6 -10.39 -1.13 -6.96
CA ALA A 6 -10.29 -0.44 -5.67
C ALA A 6 -10.31 -1.42 -4.48
N ALA A 7 -11.14 -2.46 -4.54
CA ALA A 7 -11.17 -3.51 -3.52
C ALA A 7 -9.85 -4.30 -3.44
N VAL A 8 -9.25 -4.61 -4.60
CA VAL A 8 -7.93 -5.29 -4.66
C VAL A 8 -6.84 -4.40 -4.07
N ILE A 9 -6.82 -3.11 -4.43
CA ILE A 9 -5.86 -2.14 -3.87
C ILE A 9 -6.01 -2.03 -2.36
N ALA A 10 -7.25 -1.91 -1.86
CA ALA A 10 -7.52 -1.85 -0.43
C ALA A 10 -7.04 -3.12 0.30
N LEU A 11 -7.21 -4.29 -0.31
CA LEU A 11 -6.74 -5.57 0.23
C LEU A 11 -5.20 -5.61 0.30
N ILE A 12 -4.51 -5.18 -0.77
CA ILE A 12 -3.04 -5.13 -0.80
C ILE A 12 -2.51 -4.18 0.28
N VAL A 13 -3.11 -2.99 0.40
CA VAL A 13 -2.72 -2.01 1.43
C VAL A 13 -2.94 -2.57 2.83
N TYR A 14 -4.06 -3.25 3.07
CA TYR A 14 -4.37 -3.89 4.35
C TYR A 14 -3.30 -4.91 4.75
N TYR A 15 -2.98 -5.87 3.86
CA TYR A 15 -1.95 -6.87 4.15
C TYR A 15 -0.56 -6.27 4.30
N THR A 16 -0.25 -5.23 3.53
CA THR A 16 1.04 -4.53 3.62
C THR A 16 1.20 -3.82 4.97
N LEU A 17 0.13 -3.19 5.47
CA LEU A 17 0.11 -2.57 6.79
C LEU A 17 0.13 -3.60 7.93
N ASP A 18 -0.51 -4.74 7.75
CA ASP A 18 -0.43 -5.85 8.71
C ASP A 18 1.00 -6.39 8.82
N TYR A 19 1.67 -6.60 7.68
CA TYR A 19 3.08 -6.94 7.64
C TYR A 19 3.97 -5.86 8.26
N ALA A 20 3.68 -4.58 8.03
CA ALA A 20 4.39 -3.47 8.69
C ALA A 20 4.26 -3.54 10.22
N ARG A 21 3.06 -3.85 10.73
CA ARG A 21 2.83 -4.05 12.19
C ARG A 21 3.61 -5.24 12.72
N TYR A 22 3.65 -6.34 11.99
CA TYR A 22 4.44 -7.52 12.34
C TYR A 22 5.94 -7.20 12.38
N ALA A 23 6.47 -6.56 11.34
CA ALA A 23 7.87 -6.14 11.26
C ALA A 23 8.25 -5.16 12.38
N TRP A 24 7.33 -4.26 12.75
CA TRP A 24 7.52 -3.34 13.88
C TRP A 24 7.68 -4.08 15.21
N LYS A 25 6.83 -5.10 15.47
CA LYS A 25 6.95 -5.95 16.66
C LYS A 25 8.28 -6.72 16.70
N GLN A 26 8.79 -7.11 15.55
CA GLN A 26 10.11 -7.74 15.41
C GLN A 26 11.30 -6.76 15.48
N LYS A 27 11.05 -5.47 15.74
CA LYS A 27 12.04 -4.39 15.73
C LYS A 27 12.78 -4.23 14.38
N ASN A 28 12.25 -4.82 13.31
CA ASN A 28 12.82 -4.69 11.97
C ASN A 28 12.30 -3.38 11.33
N ARG A 29 12.99 -2.28 11.66
CA ARG A 29 12.61 -0.94 11.20
C ARG A 29 12.73 -0.76 9.69
N SER A 30 13.72 -1.39 9.05
CA SER A 30 13.89 -1.34 7.59
C SER A 30 12.72 -1.99 6.86
N ALA A 31 12.30 -3.18 7.30
CA ALA A 31 11.14 -3.86 6.71
C ALA A 31 9.84 -3.07 6.95
N THR A 32 9.70 -2.46 8.13
CA THR A 32 8.52 -1.63 8.43
C THR A 32 8.45 -0.38 7.54
N ALA A 33 9.57 0.33 7.40
CA ALA A 33 9.65 1.52 6.55
C ALA A 33 9.36 1.19 5.08
N GLY A 34 9.93 0.08 4.58
CA GLY A 34 9.66 -0.40 3.22
C GLY A 34 8.19 -0.76 3.00
N ALA A 35 7.55 -1.44 3.95
CA ALA A 35 6.13 -1.78 3.86
C ALA A 35 5.22 -0.55 3.89
N ILE A 36 5.49 0.43 4.76
CA ILE A 36 4.73 1.69 4.79
C ILE A 36 4.88 2.45 3.47
N LEU A 37 6.10 2.55 2.94
CA LEU A 37 6.35 3.21 1.66
C LEU A 37 5.60 2.53 0.51
N LEU A 38 5.61 1.19 0.48
CA LEU A 38 4.89 0.40 -0.51
C LEU A 38 3.39 0.66 -0.42
N ALA A 39 2.80 0.66 0.78
CA ALA A 39 1.38 0.94 0.97
C ALA A 39 0.97 2.32 0.44
N ILE A 40 1.80 3.35 0.67
CA ILE A 40 1.56 4.71 0.17
C ILE A 40 1.63 4.74 -1.35
N LEU A 41 2.64 4.11 -1.96
CA LEU A 41 2.78 4.05 -3.42
C LEU A 41 1.61 3.30 -4.07
N THR A 42 1.23 2.14 -3.53
CA THR A 42 0.10 1.37 -4.06
C THR A 42 -1.23 2.14 -4.00
N ALA A 43 -1.45 2.95 -2.97
CA ALA A 43 -2.63 3.79 -2.85
C ALA A 43 -2.55 5.08 -3.71
N GLY A 44 -1.34 5.64 -3.89
CA GLY A 44 -1.11 6.91 -4.60
C GLY A 44 -0.99 6.79 -6.11
N ILE A 45 -0.43 5.69 -6.64
CA ILE A 45 -0.27 5.44 -8.08
C ILE A 45 -1.60 5.52 -8.86
N PRO A 46 -2.72 4.93 -8.39
CA PRO A 46 -4.00 5.03 -9.06
C PRO A 46 -4.48 6.48 -9.19
N ILE A 47 -4.24 7.32 -8.17
CA ILE A 47 -4.64 8.73 -8.16
C ILE A 47 -3.80 9.51 -9.17
N LEU A 48 -2.47 9.29 -9.18
CA LEU A 48 -1.57 9.93 -10.13
C LEU A 48 -1.82 9.49 -11.58
N GLY A 49 -2.14 8.22 -11.80
CA GLY A 49 -2.51 7.72 -13.13
C GLY A 49 -3.76 8.39 -13.69
N ILE A 50 -4.77 8.65 -12.85
CA ILE A 50 -5.98 9.36 -13.27
C ILE A 50 -5.68 10.83 -13.60
N TRP A 51 -4.76 11.47 -12.88
CA TRP A 51 -4.35 12.85 -13.15
C TRP A 51 -3.42 13.00 -14.36
N ALA A 52 -2.56 12.02 -14.63
CA ALA A 52 -1.61 12.06 -15.75
C ALA A 52 -2.26 11.77 -17.12
N ILE A 53 -3.42 11.10 -17.12
CA ILE A 53 -4.19 10.79 -18.34
C ILE A 53 -5.20 11.90 -18.69
N LYS A 54 -5.42 12.85 -17.77
CA LYS A 54 -6.31 14.00 -17.94
C LYS A 54 -5.59 15.17 -18.61
#